data_AF-A0A3C0MZZ4-F1
#
_entry.id   AF-A0A3C0MZZ4-F1
#
_cell.length_a   1.000
_cell.length_b   1.000
_cell.length_c   1.000
_cell.angle_alpha   90.00
_cell.angle_beta   90.00
_cell.angle_gamma   90.00
#
_symmetry.space_group_name_H-M   'P 1'
#
loop_
_entity.id
_entity.type
_entity.pdbx_description
1 polymer ?
#
loop_
_entity_poly.entity_id
_entity_poly.type
_entity_poly.pdbx_seq_one_letter_code
_entity_poly.pdbx_strand_id
1 'polypeptide(L)'
;MKKCGQALQPSKIMPIENKCAKIHNKIISLQKVMKKIEKKSVCNVAWRGLLNSAVKGMNEALRDLEKRLEHIELELKEFMVFAFVFLLSGALFLNGCASLKERGKQVWGSSIEHLEKERSQGRAQDFALGIDECFLKVEELIADTDAQVYLKDRDKRYMAVMNFKGYVDTTQVGIFFTGSGPARTKIEVASMSPRLVDDVSEMIFEGLKAYKSE
;
A
#
# COMPACT_ATOMS: atom_id res chain seq x y z
N MET A 1 -10.74 -10.20 23.83
CA MET A 1 -10.84 -9.92 22.37
C MET A 1 -9.52 -10.30 21.71
N LYS A 2 -9.48 -11.45 21.01
CA LYS A 2 -8.29 -11.91 20.27
C LYS A 2 -8.12 -11.04 19.02
N LYS A 3 -6.94 -10.45 18.82
CA LYS A 3 -6.61 -9.69 17.59
C LYS A 3 -6.70 -10.64 16.40
N CYS A 4 -7.74 -10.50 15.60
CA CYS A 4 -7.93 -11.26 14.37
C CYS A 4 -6.82 -10.89 13.37
N GLY A 5 -6.25 -11.90 12.72
CA GLY A 5 -5.01 -11.84 11.95
C GLY A 5 -5.01 -10.78 10.86
N GLN A 6 -3.99 -9.92 10.89
CA GLN A 6 -3.61 -9.15 9.72
C GLN A 6 -3.07 -10.14 8.68
N ALA A 7 -3.78 -10.31 7.57
CA ALA A 7 -3.30 -11.07 6.44
C ALA A 7 -1.91 -10.53 6.02
N LEU A 8 -0.89 -11.38 6.04
CA LEU A 8 0.45 -11.01 5.59
C LEU A 8 0.35 -10.56 4.13
N GLN A 9 0.64 -9.28 3.88
CA GLN A 9 0.62 -8.76 2.51
C GLN A 9 1.65 -9.51 1.65
N PRO A 10 1.30 -9.93 0.42
CA PRO A 10 2.22 -10.64 -0.49
C PRO A 10 3.53 -9.87 -0.74
N SER A 11 3.48 -8.53 -0.70
CA SER A 11 4.63 -7.64 -0.82
C SER A 11 5.69 -7.83 0.29
N LYS A 12 5.31 -8.37 1.44
CA LYS A 12 6.21 -8.66 2.57
C LYS A 12 6.83 -10.06 2.52
N ILE A 13 6.35 -10.94 1.64
CA ILE A 13 6.83 -12.34 1.52
C ILE A 13 8.12 -12.39 0.68
N MET A 14 8.15 -11.66 -0.43
CA MET A 14 9.30 -11.65 -1.36
C MET A 14 10.65 -11.22 -0.73
N PRO A 15 10.71 -10.23 0.18
CA PRO A 15 11.95 -9.89 0.88
C PRO A 15 12.46 -10.99 1.83
N ILE A 16 11.57 -11.84 2.35
CA ILE A 16 11.92 -12.93 3.25
C ILE A 16 12.51 -14.09 2.44
N GLU A 17 11.90 -14.44 1.30
CA GLU A 17 12.43 -15.47 0.39
C GLU A 17 13.85 -15.14 -0.08
N ASN A 18 14.10 -13.89 -0.46
CA ASN A 18 15.43 -13.44 -0.86
C ASN A 18 16.46 -13.52 0.28
N LYS A 19 16.06 -13.22 1.52
CA LYS A 19 16.93 -13.39 2.70
C LYS A 19 17.22 -14.86 2.97
N CYS A 20 16.22 -15.74 2.88
CA CYS A 20 16.38 -17.19 3.03
C CYS A 20 17.35 -17.76 1.98
N ALA A 21 17.17 -17.40 0.71
CA ALA A 21 18.07 -17.82 -0.37
C ALA A 21 19.51 -17.35 -0.15
N LYS A 22 19.71 -16.11 0.32
CA LYS A 22 21.03 -15.57 0.64
C LYS A 22 21.70 -16.29 1.82
N ILE A 23 20.94 -16.63 2.85
CA ILE A 23 21.44 -17.40 4.00
C ILE A 23 21.81 -18.82 3.56
N HIS A 24 20.97 -19.47 2.76
CA HIS A 24 21.21 -20.81 2.23
C HIS A 24 22.53 -20.87 1.43
N ASN A 25 22.75 -19.91 0.53
CA ASN A 25 23.99 -19.80 -0.24
C ASN A 25 25.23 -19.59 0.65
N LYS A 26 25.10 -18.82 1.74
CA LYS A 26 26.18 -18.66 2.72
C LYS A 26 26.49 -19.98 3.43
N ILE A 27 25.47 -20.73 3.85
CA ILE A 27 25.65 -22.04 4.49
C ILE A 27 26.39 -22.99 3.54
N ILE A 28 25.99 -23.08 2.28
CA ILE A 28 26.68 -23.90 1.27
C ILE A 28 28.15 -23.48 1.12
N SER A 29 28.43 -22.16 1.09
CA SER A 29 29.80 -21.66 0.98
C SER A 29 30.65 -22.03 2.20
N LEU A 30 30.08 -21.94 3.41
CA LEU A 30 30.75 -22.31 4.65
C LEU A 30 31.03 -23.82 4.70
N GLN A 31 30.07 -24.65 4.30
CA GLN A 31 30.26 -26.10 4.20
C GLN A 31 31.41 -26.45 3.25
N LYS A 32 31.54 -25.77 2.11
CA LYS A 32 32.68 -25.95 1.18
C LYS A 32 34.02 -25.58 1.82
N VAL A 33 34.07 -24.48 2.59
CA VAL A 33 35.28 -24.04 3.30
C VAL A 33 35.65 -25.05 4.39
N MET A 34 34.68 -25.48 5.19
CA MET A 34 34.87 -26.48 6.24
C MET A 34 35.43 -27.79 5.67
N LYS A 35 34.90 -28.26 4.54
CA LYS A 35 35.41 -29.47 3.85
C LYS A 35 36.85 -29.32 3.35
N LYS A 36 37.27 -28.11 2.97
CA LYS A 36 38.68 -27.82 2.62
C LYS A 36 39.58 -27.81 3.86
N ILE A 37 39.11 -27.25 4.96
CA ILE A 37 39.85 -27.22 6.24
C ILE A 37 40.00 -28.64 6.78
N GLU A 38 38.94 -29.45 6.76
CA GLU A 38 38.93 -30.85 7.19
C GLU A 38 40.00 -31.68 6.46
N LYS A 39 40.11 -31.52 5.14
CA LYS A 39 41.17 -32.17 4.34
C LYS A 39 42.58 -31.75 4.75
N LYS A 40 42.78 -30.52 5.25
CA LYS A 40 44.07 -30.02 5.72
C LYS A 40 44.35 -30.33 7.19
N SER A 41 43.32 -30.51 8.00
CA SER A 41 43.43 -30.68 9.45
C SER A 41 43.42 -32.14 9.91
N VAL A 42 43.61 -33.09 8.99
CA VAL A 42 43.52 -34.55 9.25
C VAL A 42 44.38 -34.98 10.45
N CYS A 43 45.46 -34.26 10.76
CA CYS A 43 46.37 -34.57 11.86
C CYS A 43 46.03 -33.93 13.23
N ASN A 44 44.99 -33.09 13.36
CA ASN A 44 44.67 -32.42 14.64
C ASN A 44 43.34 -32.93 15.23
N VAL A 45 43.44 -33.91 16.13
CA VAL A 45 42.30 -34.62 16.75
C VAL A 45 41.38 -33.69 17.55
N ALA A 46 41.93 -32.66 18.21
CA ALA A 46 41.17 -31.72 19.03
C ALA A 46 40.17 -30.88 18.18
N TRP A 47 40.56 -30.50 16.97
CA TRP A 47 39.69 -29.71 16.07
C TRP A 47 38.51 -30.51 15.53
N ARG A 48 38.66 -31.83 15.36
CA ARG A 48 37.60 -32.71 14.87
C ARG A 48 36.41 -32.77 15.85
N GLY A 49 36.68 -32.79 17.15
CA GLY A 49 35.64 -32.83 18.19
C GLY A 49 34.77 -31.57 18.22
N LEU A 50 35.41 -30.39 18.21
CA LEU A 50 34.70 -29.10 18.19
C LEU A 50 33.86 -28.93 16.93
N LEU A 51 34.41 -29.31 15.77
CA LEU A 51 33.73 -29.17 14.50
C LEU A 51 32.53 -30.13 14.39
N ASN A 52 32.65 -31.37 14.87
CA ASN A 52 31.53 -32.31 14.94
C ASN A 52 30.42 -31.84 15.89
N SER A 53 30.79 -31.27 17.04
CA SER A 53 29.82 -30.70 17.98
C SER A 53 29.07 -29.52 17.37
N ALA A 54 29.77 -28.59 16.72
CA ALA A 54 29.17 -27.44 16.05
C ALA A 54 28.25 -27.85 14.89
N VAL A 55 28.69 -28.79 14.03
CA VAL A 55 27.86 -29.32 12.93
C VAL A 55 26.62 -30.01 13.47
N LYS A 56 26.74 -30.77 14.56
CA LYS A 56 25.58 -31.41 15.21
C LYS A 56 24.57 -30.38 15.70
N GLY A 57 25.02 -29.32 16.39
CA GLY A 57 24.15 -28.24 16.86
C GLY A 57 23.47 -27.50 15.71
N MET A 58 24.17 -27.25 14.61
CA MET A 58 23.58 -26.65 13.41
C MET A 58 22.50 -27.55 12.77
N ASN A 59 22.75 -28.86 12.67
CA ASN A 59 21.78 -29.81 12.12
C ASN A 59 20.53 -29.96 12.99
N GLU A 60 20.67 -29.83 14.31
CA GLU A 60 19.53 -29.80 15.23
C GLU A 60 18.69 -28.53 15.07
N ALA A 61 19.34 -27.36 14.96
CA ALA A 61 18.65 -26.09 14.70
C ALA A 61 17.95 -26.07 13.33
N LEU A 62 18.56 -26.67 12.31
CA LEU A 62 17.99 -26.74 10.96
C LEU A 62 16.74 -27.64 10.93
N ARG A 63 16.78 -28.78 11.64
CA ARG A 63 15.61 -29.65 11.83
C ARG A 63 14.48 -28.98 12.62
N ASP A 64 14.78 -28.14 13.61
CA ASP A 64 13.76 -27.36 14.33
C ASP A 64 13.07 -26.35 13.41
N LEU A 65 13.84 -25.68 12.55
CA LEU A 65 13.31 -24.76 11.54
C LEU A 65 12.43 -25.46 10.51
N GLU A 66 12.85 -26.62 9.99
CA GLU A 66 12.05 -27.44 9.06
C GLU A 66 10.69 -27.79 9.66
N LYS A 67 10.65 -28.24 10.92
CA LYS A 67 9.39 -28.55 11.63
C LYS A 67 8.46 -27.33 11.76
N ARG A 68 9.01 -26.15 12.06
CA ARG A 68 8.21 -24.92 12.14
C ARG A 68 7.64 -24.53 10.79
N LEU A 69 8.38 -24.78 9.71
CA LEU A 69 7.95 -24.47 8.35
C LEU A 69 6.82 -25.41 7.91
N GLU A 70 6.93 -26.70 8.19
CA GLU A 70 5.84 -27.68 7.96
C GLU A 70 4.56 -27.32 8.74
N HIS A 71 4.72 -26.82 9.97
CA HIS A 71 3.57 -26.38 10.78
C HIS A 71 2.87 -25.17 10.16
N ILE A 72 3.63 -24.19 9.66
CA ILE A 72 3.08 -23.00 8.98
C ILE A 72 2.37 -23.40 7.68
N GLU A 73 2.93 -24.33 6.90
CA GLU A 73 2.26 -24.82 5.68
C GLU A 73 0.92 -25.49 5.98
N LEU A 74 0.81 -26.20 7.11
CA LEU A 74 -0.44 -26.82 7.53
C LEU A 74 -1.49 -25.75 7.90
N GLU A 75 -1.10 -24.74 8.70
CA GLU A 75 -1.99 -23.63 9.04
C GLU A 75 -2.49 -22.90 7.78
N LEU A 76 -1.61 -22.65 6.82
CA LEU A 76 -1.98 -22.01 5.55
C LEU A 76 -2.98 -22.84 4.73
N LYS A 77 -2.81 -24.18 4.70
CA LYS A 77 -3.77 -25.08 4.05
C LYS A 77 -5.14 -25.04 4.72
N GLU A 78 -5.18 -25.05 6.05
CA GLU A 78 -6.44 -24.92 6.79
C GLU A 78 -7.13 -23.59 6.50
N PHE A 79 -6.40 -22.47 6.56
CA PHE A 79 -6.93 -21.15 6.21
C PHE A 79 -7.47 -21.09 4.77
N MET A 80 -6.78 -21.71 3.82
CA MET A 80 -7.21 -21.73 2.41
C MET A 80 -8.51 -22.53 2.23
N VAL A 81 -8.65 -23.66 2.93
CA VAL A 81 -9.89 -24.46 2.93
C VAL A 81 -11.05 -23.66 3.55
N PHE A 82 -10.82 -23.00 4.70
CA PHE A 82 -11.83 -22.14 5.32
C PHE A 82 -12.28 -21.00 4.40
N ALA A 83 -11.32 -20.31 3.75
CA ALA A 83 -11.62 -19.24 2.80
C ALA A 83 -12.42 -19.75 1.60
N PHE A 84 -12.08 -20.94 1.07
CA PHE A 84 -12.80 -21.55 -0.03
C PHE A 84 -14.25 -21.89 0.35
N VAL A 85 -14.46 -22.52 1.50
CA VAL A 85 -15.82 -22.82 2.01
C VAL A 85 -16.63 -21.54 2.24
N PHE A 86 -16.00 -20.50 2.79
CA PHE A 86 -16.65 -19.19 2.98
C PHE A 86 -17.03 -18.52 1.66
N LEU A 87 -16.16 -18.58 0.64
CA LEU A 87 -16.48 -18.07 -0.70
C LEU A 87 -17.61 -18.87 -1.37
N LEU A 88 -17.58 -20.20 -1.25
CA LEU A 88 -18.58 -21.07 -1.86
C LEU A 88 -19.97 -20.86 -1.23
N SER A 89 -20.03 -20.77 0.10
CA SER A 89 -21.25 -20.41 0.82
C SER A 89 -21.74 -19.01 0.44
N GLY A 90 -20.85 -18.01 0.41
CA GLY A 90 -21.18 -16.67 -0.05
C GLY A 90 -21.76 -16.63 -1.47
N ALA A 91 -21.21 -17.41 -2.41
CA ALA A 91 -21.71 -17.51 -3.77
C ALA A 91 -23.14 -18.07 -3.84
N LEU A 92 -23.50 -19.02 -2.96
CA LEU A 92 -24.87 -19.53 -2.87
C LEU A 92 -25.86 -18.48 -2.38
N PHE A 93 -25.44 -17.58 -1.47
CA PHE A 93 -26.28 -16.49 -0.98
C PHE A 93 -26.38 -15.30 -1.96
N LEU A 94 -25.47 -15.17 -2.92
CA LEU A 94 -25.42 -14.04 -3.86
C LEU A 94 -26.36 -14.19 -5.08
N ASN A 95 -27.00 -15.34 -5.28
CA ASN A 95 -28.02 -15.52 -6.33
C ASN A 95 -29.36 -14.81 -6.03
N GLY A 96 -29.47 -14.05 -4.93
CA GLY A 96 -30.71 -13.37 -4.51
C GLY A 96 -30.60 -11.85 -4.27
N CYS A 97 -29.50 -11.18 -4.63
CA CYS A 97 -29.28 -9.78 -4.25
C CYS A 97 -28.90 -8.87 -5.42
N ALA A 98 -29.90 -8.39 -6.17
CA ALA A 98 -29.72 -7.37 -7.21
C ALA A 98 -29.40 -5.95 -6.68
N SER A 99 -29.29 -5.74 -5.36
CA SER A 99 -29.18 -4.39 -4.75
C SER A 99 -27.93 -4.16 -3.87
N LEU A 100 -26.86 -4.97 -4.03
CA LEU A 100 -25.66 -4.90 -3.17
C LEU A 100 -24.45 -4.18 -3.81
N LYS A 101 -24.60 -3.65 -5.03
CA LYS A 101 -23.49 -3.09 -5.81
C LYS A 101 -22.96 -1.76 -5.26
N GLU A 102 -23.69 -1.08 -4.38
CA GLU A 102 -23.27 0.20 -3.79
C GLU A 102 -22.61 0.06 -2.39
N ARG A 103 -22.96 -0.95 -1.59
CA ARG A 103 -22.41 -1.08 -0.21
C ARG A 103 -20.96 -1.56 -0.15
N GLY A 104 -20.48 -2.29 -1.15
CA GLY A 104 -19.09 -2.79 -1.17
C GLY A 104 -18.05 -1.67 -1.19
N LYS A 105 -18.37 -0.50 -1.75
CA LYS A 105 -17.46 0.65 -1.83
C LYS A 105 -17.32 1.41 -0.51
N GLN A 106 -18.30 1.33 0.40
CA GLN A 106 -18.24 1.98 1.72
C GLN A 106 -17.29 1.25 2.70
N VAL A 107 -17.09 -0.06 2.54
CA VAL A 107 -16.31 -0.87 3.50
C VAL A 107 -14.79 -0.76 3.26
N TRP A 108 -14.35 -0.34 2.07
CA TRP A 108 -12.93 -0.35 1.70
C TRP A 108 -12.15 0.92 2.05
N GLY A 109 -12.67 1.79 2.93
CA GLY A 109 -11.92 2.92 3.49
C GLY A 109 -11.54 4.03 2.50
N SER A 110 -11.90 3.89 1.21
CA SER A 110 -11.69 4.90 0.16
C SER A 110 -12.86 5.87 0.02
N SER A 111 -13.69 6.02 1.07
CA SER A 111 -14.90 6.83 0.98
C SER A 111 -14.54 8.31 0.98
N ILE A 112 -14.69 8.95 -0.19
CA ILE A 112 -14.63 10.41 -0.34
C ILE A 112 -15.86 11.13 0.23
N GLU A 113 -16.81 10.40 0.80
CA GLU A 113 -18.06 10.93 1.35
C GLU A 113 -17.82 12.03 2.40
N HIS A 114 -16.72 11.91 3.17
CA HIS A 114 -16.34 12.96 4.12
C HIS A 114 -15.90 14.25 3.41
N LEU A 115 -15.11 14.16 2.34
CA LEU A 115 -14.71 15.32 1.53
C LEU A 115 -15.92 15.93 0.79
N GLU A 116 -16.87 15.10 0.35
CA GLU A 116 -18.12 15.58 -0.27
C GLU A 116 -19.00 16.35 0.72
N LYS A 117 -19.05 15.94 1.99
CA LYS A 117 -19.76 16.69 3.04
C LYS A 117 -19.10 18.06 3.28
N GLU A 118 -17.78 18.08 3.37
CA GLU A 118 -17.00 19.31 3.56
C GLU A 118 -16.99 20.21 2.31
N ARG A 119 -17.34 19.69 1.12
CA ARG A 119 -17.42 20.47 -0.13
C ARG A 119 -18.33 21.69 -0.02
N SER A 120 -19.38 21.61 0.80
CA SER A 120 -20.29 22.73 1.07
C SER A 120 -19.63 23.90 1.81
N GLN A 121 -18.56 23.63 2.57
CA GLN A 121 -17.77 24.61 3.31
C GLN A 121 -16.44 24.97 2.61
N GLY A 122 -16.14 24.31 1.50
CA GLY A 122 -14.92 24.48 0.74
C GLY A 122 -14.82 25.81 0.00
N ARG A 123 -13.68 26.03 -0.65
CA ARG A 123 -13.44 27.18 -1.54
C ARG A 123 -13.79 26.79 -2.96
N ALA A 124 -14.35 27.73 -3.72
CA ALA A 124 -14.83 27.49 -5.07
C ALA A 124 -14.46 28.64 -6.02
N GLN A 125 -13.98 28.33 -7.22
CA GLN A 125 -13.73 29.33 -8.26
C GLN A 125 -13.99 28.75 -9.67
N ASP A 126 -14.60 29.56 -10.54
CA ASP A 126 -14.79 29.23 -11.96
C ASP A 126 -13.58 29.64 -12.80
N PHE A 127 -13.17 28.72 -13.68
CA PHE A 127 -12.08 28.91 -14.64
C PHE A 127 -12.61 28.71 -16.06
N ALA A 128 -12.09 29.49 -17.00
CA ALA A 128 -12.43 29.39 -18.42
C ALA A 128 -11.53 28.36 -19.13
N LEU A 129 -11.50 27.15 -18.58
CA LEU A 129 -10.72 26.01 -19.07
C LEU A 129 -11.62 24.77 -19.12
N GLY A 130 -11.32 23.86 -20.04
CA GLY A 130 -11.98 22.56 -20.10
C GLY A 130 -11.68 21.71 -18.87
N ILE A 131 -12.56 20.76 -18.54
CA ILE A 131 -12.40 19.91 -17.35
C ILE A 131 -11.07 19.14 -17.41
N ASP A 132 -10.76 18.54 -18.57
CA ASP A 132 -9.53 17.76 -18.73
C ASP A 132 -8.26 18.62 -18.59
N GLU A 133 -8.31 19.85 -19.08
CA GLU A 133 -7.21 20.81 -18.98
C GLU A 133 -7.01 21.28 -17.53
N CYS A 134 -8.10 21.63 -16.83
CA CYS A 134 -8.05 21.90 -15.40
C CYS A 134 -7.49 20.70 -14.62
N PHE A 135 -7.91 19.49 -14.96
CA PHE A 135 -7.47 18.28 -14.24
C PHE A 135 -5.97 18.06 -14.40
N LEU A 136 -5.46 18.16 -15.63
CA LEU A 136 -4.02 18.04 -15.93
C LEU A 136 -3.22 19.14 -15.24
N LYS A 137 -3.67 20.39 -15.34
CA LYS A 137 -2.93 21.51 -14.76
C LYS A 137 -2.90 21.48 -13.24
N VAL A 138 -4.00 21.09 -12.60
CA VAL A 138 -4.02 20.85 -11.15
C VAL A 138 -3.10 19.70 -10.77
N GLU A 139 -3.07 18.61 -11.55
CA GLU A 139 -2.15 17.49 -11.32
C GLU A 139 -0.68 17.93 -11.39
N GLU A 140 -0.32 18.79 -12.35
CA GLU A 140 1.01 19.41 -12.44
C GLU A 140 1.34 20.29 -11.23
N LEU A 141 0.42 21.20 -10.86
CA LEU A 141 0.62 22.10 -9.70
C LEU A 141 0.82 21.32 -8.40
N ILE A 142 0.11 20.20 -8.22
CA ILE A 142 0.30 19.33 -7.06
C ILE A 142 1.63 18.57 -7.14
N ALA A 143 2.07 18.15 -8.34
CA ALA A 143 3.34 17.45 -8.53
C ALA A 143 4.56 18.33 -8.23
N ASP A 144 4.43 19.65 -8.36
CA ASP A 144 5.46 20.63 -7.96
C ASP A 144 5.57 20.79 -6.43
N THR A 145 4.70 20.14 -5.66
CA THR A 145 4.72 20.11 -4.19
C THR A 145 5.20 18.77 -3.64
N ASP A 146 5.51 18.69 -2.35
CA ASP A 146 5.82 17.43 -1.65
C ASP A 146 4.56 16.57 -1.37
N ALA A 147 3.38 16.98 -1.87
CA ALA A 147 2.11 16.30 -1.64
C ALA A 147 1.93 15.08 -2.56
N GLN A 148 1.06 14.15 -2.16
CA GLN A 148 0.80 12.91 -2.89
C GLN A 148 -0.67 12.80 -3.27
N VAL A 149 -0.93 12.58 -4.57
CA VAL A 149 -2.27 12.20 -5.06
C VAL A 149 -2.59 10.78 -4.59
N TYR A 150 -3.54 10.67 -3.66
CA TYR A 150 -3.98 9.41 -3.06
C TYR A 150 -5.01 8.67 -3.90
N LEU A 151 -5.99 9.42 -4.42
CA LEU A 151 -7.11 8.89 -5.19
C LEU A 151 -7.40 9.86 -6.32
N LYS A 152 -7.60 9.34 -7.53
CA LYS A 152 -8.04 10.15 -8.66
C LYS A 152 -9.04 9.37 -9.49
N ASP A 153 -10.10 10.04 -9.90
CA ASP A 153 -11.16 9.45 -10.72
C ASP A 153 -11.63 10.53 -11.69
N ARG A 154 -11.16 10.45 -12.94
CA ARG A 154 -11.46 11.44 -13.98
C ARG A 154 -12.93 11.40 -14.39
N ASP A 155 -13.53 10.21 -14.41
CA ASP A 155 -14.94 10.03 -14.75
C ASP A 155 -15.85 10.68 -13.71
N LYS A 156 -15.48 10.53 -12.43
CA LYS A 156 -16.17 11.20 -11.31
C LYS A 156 -15.67 12.61 -11.02
N ARG A 157 -14.68 13.08 -11.77
CA ARG A 157 -14.18 14.47 -11.75
C ARG A 157 -13.74 14.93 -10.37
N TYR A 158 -12.93 14.12 -9.70
CA TYR A 158 -12.27 14.54 -8.47
C TYR A 158 -10.87 13.94 -8.31
N MET A 159 -10.09 14.55 -7.43
CA MET A 159 -8.84 14.02 -6.94
C MET A 159 -8.76 14.26 -5.43
N ALA A 160 -8.16 13.33 -4.70
CA ALA A 160 -7.86 13.46 -3.28
C ALA A 160 -6.33 13.46 -3.11
N VAL A 161 -5.82 14.48 -2.41
CA VAL A 161 -4.40 14.72 -2.19
C VAL A 161 -4.11 14.72 -0.69
N MET A 162 -2.97 14.19 -0.27
CA MET A 162 -2.52 14.20 1.12
C MET A 162 -1.04 14.56 1.23
N ASN A 163 -0.50 14.57 2.46
CA ASN A 163 0.92 14.83 2.72
C ASN A 163 1.40 16.24 2.36
N PHE A 164 0.56 17.26 2.57
CA PHE A 164 0.98 18.65 2.44
C PHE A 164 1.92 19.03 3.59
N LYS A 165 3.07 19.63 3.26
CA LYS A 165 4.08 20.05 4.24
C LYS A 165 3.49 21.03 5.26
N GLY A 166 3.75 20.78 6.54
CA GLY A 166 3.22 21.61 7.64
C GLY A 166 1.84 21.19 8.15
N TYR A 167 1.26 20.13 7.57
CA TYR A 167 0.00 19.51 8.00
C TYR A 167 0.24 18.07 8.48
N VAL A 168 -0.76 17.47 9.11
CA VAL A 168 -0.67 16.06 9.51
C VAL A 168 -0.69 15.19 8.25
N ASP A 169 0.24 14.22 8.16
CA ASP A 169 0.46 13.39 6.95
C ASP A 169 -0.82 12.74 6.40
N THR A 170 -1.79 12.48 7.27
CA THR A 170 -3.06 11.83 6.93
C THR A 170 -4.20 12.79 6.59
N THR A 171 -4.00 14.11 6.64
CA THR A 171 -5.04 15.09 6.29
C THR A 171 -5.26 15.11 4.79
N GLN A 172 -6.49 14.80 4.38
CA GLN A 172 -6.88 14.72 2.97
C GLN A 172 -7.49 16.04 2.48
N VAL A 173 -7.23 16.37 1.23
CA VAL A 173 -7.85 17.48 0.48
C VAL A 173 -8.52 16.91 -0.75
N GLY A 174 -9.81 17.14 -0.89
CA GLY A 174 -10.58 16.83 -2.08
C GLY A 174 -10.61 18.02 -3.02
N ILE A 175 -10.29 17.78 -4.29
CA ILE A 175 -10.37 18.75 -5.37
C ILE A 175 -11.40 18.21 -6.37
N PHE A 176 -12.48 18.95 -6.56
CA PHE A 176 -13.64 18.55 -7.37
C PHE A 176 -13.77 19.46 -8.58
N PHE A 177 -14.11 18.88 -9.73
CA PHE A 177 -14.24 19.59 -11.00
C PHE A 177 -15.68 19.49 -11.51
N THR A 178 -16.35 20.63 -11.65
CA THR A 178 -17.75 20.70 -12.14
C THR A 178 -17.81 21.56 -13.38
N GLY A 179 -18.33 21.03 -14.49
CA GLY A 179 -18.55 21.83 -15.69
C GLY A 179 -19.62 22.90 -15.46
N SER A 180 -19.28 24.16 -15.67
CA SER A 180 -20.20 25.31 -15.59
C SER A 180 -20.58 25.89 -16.96
N GLY A 181 -20.07 25.32 -18.05
CA GLY A 181 -20.40 25.68 -19.42
C GLY A 181 -19.44 25.06 -20.46
N PRO A 182 -19.59 25.40 -21.75
CA PRO A 182 -18.61 25.01 -22.78
C PRO A 182 -17.27 25.66 -22.44
N ALA A 183 -16.25 24.82 -22.18
CA ALA A 183 -14.92 25.23 -21.73
C ALA A 183 -14.90 26.09 -20.44
N ARG A 184 -15.82 25.84 -19.51
CA ARG A 184 -15.78 26.43 -18.16
C ARG A 184 -15.89 25.35 -17.10
N THR A 185 -14.99 25.42 -16.14
CA THR A 185 -14.90 24.45 -15.04
C THR A 185 -14.85 25.19 -13.71
N LYS A 186 -15.80 24.90 -12.84
CA LYS A 186 -15.78 25.25 -11.43
C LYS A 186 -14.90 24.25 -10.69
N ILE A 187 -13.88 24.75 -10.00
CA ILE A 187 -13.02 23.94 -9.14
C ILE A 187 -13.40 24.23 -7.70
N GLU A 188 -13.60 23.16 -6.92
CA GLU A 188 -13.95 23.23 -5.51
C GLU A 188 -12.91 22.45 -4.68
N VAL A 189 -12.38 23.09 -3.65
CA VAL A 189 -11.36 22.53 -2.75
C VAL A 189 -11.99 22.35 -1.37
N ALA A 190 -11.92 21.13 -0.83
CA ALA A 190 -12.53 20.78 0.45
C ALA A 190 -11.58 19.94 1.32
N SER A 191 -11.60 20.18 2.62
CA SER A 191 -10.86 19.40 3.61
C SER A 191 -11.46 19.62 4.99
N MET A 192 -11.23 18.70 5.92
CA MET A 192 -11.58 18.89 7.33
C MET A 192 -10.69 19.94 8.04
N SER A 193 -9.63 20.41 7.38
CA SER A 193 -8.75 21.47 7.88
C SER A 193 -8.99 22.76 7.10
N PRO A 194 -9.66 23.78 7.67
CA PRO A 194 -9.95 25.05 6.98
C PRO A 194 -8.68 25.75 6.48
N ARG A 195 -7.61 25.74 7.30
CA ARG A 195 -6.32 26.34 6.93
C ARG A 195 -5.72 25.67 5.69
N LEU A 196 -5.84 24.34 5.61
CA LEU A 196 -5.35 23.60 4.45
C LEU A 196 -6.19 23.89 3.20
N VAL A 197 -7.50 24.08 3.35
CA VAL A 197 -8.37 24.51 2.24
C VAL A 197 -7.91 25.86 1.71
N ASP A 198 -7.65 26.84 2.58
CA ASP A 198 -7.20 28.17 2.17
C ASP A 198 -5.88 28.08 1.41
N ASP A 199 -4.83 27.48 2.00
CA ASP A 199 -3.49 27.37 1.38
C ASP A 199 -3.52 26.63 0.03
N VAL A 200 -4.24 25.50 -0.06
CA VAL A 200 -4.32 24.70 -1.29
C VAL A 200 -5.18 25.39 -2.34
N SER A 201 -6.26 26.05 -1.93
CA SER A 201 -7.11 26.79 -2.86
C SER A 201 -6.38 27.99 -3.45
N GLU A 202 -5.60 28.73 -2.66
CA GLU A 202 -4.77 29.84 -3.12
C GLU A 202 -3.75 29.34 -4.14
N MET A 203 -2.96 28.32 -3.79
CA MET A 203 -1.99 27.70 -4.69
C MET A 203 -2.61 27.29 -6.05
N ILE A 204 -3.73 26.54 -6.02
CA ILE A 204 -4.39 26.06 -7.23
C ILE A 204 -4.98 27.23 -8.03
N PHE A 205 -5.69 28.14 -7.38
CA PHE A 205 -6.40 29.21 -8.07
C PHE A 205 -5.45 30.24 -8.66
N GLU A 206 -4.34 30.54 -7.99
CA GLU A 206 -3.29 31.40 -8.53
C GLU A 206 -2.53 30.72 -9.67
N GLY A 207 -2.16 29.44 -9.51
CA GLY A 207 -1.49 28.67 -10.57
C GLY A 207 -2.32 28.58 -11.85
N LEU A 208 -3.64 28.38 -11.74
CA LEU A 208 -4.53 28.35 -12.90
C LEU A 208 -4.78 29.72 -13.52
N LYS A 209 -4.77 30.81 -12.73
CA LYS A 209 -4.85 32.18 -13.26
C LYS A 209 -3.59 32.54 -14.05
N ALA A 210 -2.42 32.18 -13.54
CA ALA A 210 -1.13 32.42 -14.21
C ALA A 210 -1.04 31.66 -15.54
N TYR A 211 -1.46 30.39 -15.57
CA TYR A 211 -1.49 29.59 -16.80
C TYR A 211 -2.34 30.21 -17.93
N LYS A 212 -3.44 30.89 -17.59
CA LYS A 212 -4.30 31.55 -18.60
C LYS A 212 -3.67 32.84 -19.17
N SER A 213 -2.70 33.44 -18.49
CA SER A 213 -2.07 34.68 -18.95
C SER A 213 -0.96 34.49 -19.98
N GLU A 214 -0.57 33.24 -20.24
CA GLU A 214 0.41 32.84 -21.27
C GLU A 214 -0.29 32.47 -22.59
#